data_AF-A0A9D9Q0Y8-F1
#
_entry.id   AF-A0A9D9Q0Y8-F1
#
_cell.length_a   1.000
_cell.length_b   1.000
_cell.length_c   1.000
_cell.angle_alpha   90.00
_cell.angle_beta   90.00
_cell.angle_gamma   90.00
#
_symmetry.space_group_name_H-M   'P 1'
#
loop_
_entity.id
_entity.type
_entity.pdbx_description
1 polymer ?
#
loop_
_entity_poly.entity_id
_entity_poly.type
_entity_poly.pdbx_seq_one_letter_code
_entity_poly.pdbx_strand_id
1 'polypeptide(L)'
;MRVNWLRGRGLERYTTQKRGNTMQTRRHFTGLVLASVFGSALLDVSSWTRRLWAATRKVLAAGTDRKSLIHEDPATLDASSLEVTPLEAFETMGPTDRVLDLATWRLDVTGQVGTPMSLTYAQLTALPSLERNVLLICPGVFANHGRWKGFSVQNILQQARFDRAATRVTFEEAGGKSASYPIADVLSGKVFLAYQVNGVPLPKKHGFPLRVVAEDYYGAEWVKYVSRVRVEKG
;
A
#
# COMPACT_ATOMS: atom_id res chain seq x y z
N MET A 1 -6.81 28.65 51.86
CA MET A 1 -5.38 29.04 51.87
C MET A 1 -5.03 29.42 50.44
N ARG A 2 -4.97 30.71 50.08
CA ARG A 2 -3.83 31.66 50.22
C ARG A 2 -2.51 31.07 49.70
N VAL A 3 -1.65 31.67 48.88
CA VAL A 3 -1.56 32.88 48.02
C VAL A 3 -0.23 32.70 47.24
N ASN A 4 -0.16 33.28 46.04
CA ASN A 4 1.01 33.79 45.26
C ASN A 4 2.46 33.58 45.74
N TRP A 5 3.40 33.62 44.78
CA TRP A 5 4.32 34.74 44.46
C TRP A 5 5.35 34.22 43.42
N LEU A 6 5.95 34.96 42.46
CA LEU A 6 5.69 36.20 41.72
C LEU A 6 6.96 36.49 40.87
N ARG A 7 6.78 37.10 39.67
CA ARG A 7 7.70 38.03 38.95
C ARG A 7 9.11 37.53 38.54
N GLY A 8 9.78 38.07 37.51
CA GLY A 8 9.60 39.29 36.70
C GLY A 8 10.32 39.11 35.33
N ARG A 9 9.90 39.79 34.25
CA ARG A 9 10.17 41.19 33.81
C ARG A 9 11.64 41.53 33.45
N GLY A 10 11.82 42.03 32.23
CA GLY A 10 12.97 42.75 31.66
C GLY A 10 13.09 42.39 30.17
N LEU A 11 12.56 43.09 29.16
CA LEU A 11 12.71 44.50 28.74
C LEU A 11 14.17 44.94 28.62
N GLU A 12 14.71 44.96 27.38
CA GLU A 12 15.51 46.10 26.91
C GLU A 12 15.56 46.17 25.36
N ARG A 13 15.36 47.39 24.88
CA ARG A 13 15.46 47.87 23.48
C ARG A 13 16.92 48.26 23.21
N TYR A 14 17.33 48.39 21.94
CA TYR A 14 18.14 49.50 21.38
C TYR A 14 18.39 49.17 19.89
N THR A 15 17.70 49.85 18.95
CA THR A 15 18.22 50.87 18.00
C THR A 15 19.52 50.44 17.26
N THR A 16 19.72 50.65 15.96
CA THR A 16 19.58 51.93 15.24
C THR A 16 19.75 51.69 13.74
N GLN A 17 18.92 52.38 12.97
CA GLN A 17 18.96 52.56 11.53
C GLN A 17 20.11 53.50 11.11
N LYS A 18 20.78 53.24 9.98
CA LYS A 18 21.39 54.33 9.18
C LYS A 18 21.36 54.03 7.67
N ARG A 19 20.77 54.99 6.96
CA ARG A 19 20.72 55.15 5.50
C ARG A 19 22.08 55.59 4.96
N GLY A 20 22.33 55.28 3.69
CA GLY A 20 23.30 55.97 2.84
C GLY A 20 22.92 55.78 1.38
N ASN A 21 22.29 56.78 0.80
CA ASN A 21 21.92 56.87 -0.61
C ASN A 21 22.91 57.85 -1.27
N THR A 22 23.46 57.53 -2.45
CA THR A 22 24.06 58.53 -3.35
C THR A 22 23.98 58.04 -4.79
N MET A 23 23.13 58.70 -5.57
CA MET A 23 23.13 58.69 -7.04
C MET A 23 24.26 59.58 -7.56
N GLN A 24 24.85 59.20 -8.70
CA GLN A 24 25.40 60.03 -9.81
C GLN A 24 26.13 59.06 -10.77
N THR A 25 26.28 59.17 -12.09
CA THR A 25 25.66 59.88 -13.22
C THR A 25 26.19 59.15 -14.49
N ARG A 26 25.41 59.14 -15.58
CA ARG A 26 25.73 58.58 -16.91
C ARG A 26 27.09 59.02 -17.48
N ARG A 27 27.81 58.11 -18.16
CA ARG A 27 28.47 58.35 -19.47
C ARG A 27 28.56 57.06 -20.28
N HIS A 28 28.21 57.17 -21.56
CA HIS A 28 28.28 56.13 -22.57
C HIS A 28 29.72 55.76 -22.90
N PHE A 29 30.02 54.47 -23.02
CA PHE A 29 31.15 53.96 -23.78
C PHE A 29 30.71 52.65 -24.45
N THR A 30 30.56 52.70 -25.76
CA THR A 30 30.38 51.54 -26.63
C THR A 30 31.69 50.74 -26.67
N GLY A 31 31.61 49.46 -26.32
CA GLY A 31 32.69 48.50 -26.49
C GLY A 31 32.11 47.11 -26.75
N LEU A 32 32.36 46.59 -27.95
CA LEU A 32 32.06 45.23 -28.38
C LEU A 32 32.52 44.21 -27.33
N VAL A 33 31.63 43.33 -26.87
CA VAL A 33 31.99 42.11 -26.14
C VAL A 33 31.67 40.91 -27.03
N LEU A 34 32.74 40.27 -27.51
CA LEU A 34 32.73 38.95 -28.12
C LEU A 34 32.31 37.91 -27.08
N ALA A 35 31.38 37.05 -27.47
CA ALA A 35 30.84 35.98 -26.65
C ALA A 35 31.90 34.91 -26.34
N SER A 36 32.12 34.66 -25.04
CA SER A 36 32.83 33.47 -24.54
C SER A 36 31.90 32.75 -23.57
N VAL A 37 31.23 31.71 -24.07
CA VAL A 37 30.39 30.81 -23.28
C VAL A 37 31.29 29.92 -22.42
N PHE A 38 31.39 30.23 -21.13
CA PHE A 38 31.78 29.26 -20.10
C PHE A 38 30.75 29.37 -18.97
N GLY A 39 29.57 28.80 -19.23
CA GLY A 39 28.57 28.55 -18.21
C GLY A 39 29.00 27.36 -17.36
N SER A 40 29.47 27.64 -16.14
CA SER A 40 29.64 26.64 -15.09
C SER A 40 28.26 26.15 -14.64
N ALA A 41 27.66 25.25 -15.42
CA ALA A 41 26.56 24.42 -14.98
C ALA A 41 27.15 23.36 -14.03
N LEU A 42 27.26 23.72 -12.75
CA LEU A 42 27.38 22.73 -11.68
C LEU A 42 26.09 21.93 -11.69
N LEU A 43 26.16 20.79 -12.39
CA LEU A 43 25.12 19.79 -12.45
C LEU A 43 24.77 19.39 -11.00
N ASP A 44 23.53 19.64 -10.62
CA ASP A 44 22.90 19.03 -9.46
C ASP A 44 22.76 17.52 -9.74
N VAL A 45 23.83 16.78 -9.44
CA VAL A 45 23.97 15.32 -9.59
C VAL A 45 23.07 14.56 -8.58
N SER A 46 22.18 15.23 -7.84
CA SER A 46 21.32 14.59 -6.83
C SER A 46 19.94 14.11 -7.35
N SER A 47 19.61 14.34 -8.63
CA SER A 47 18.29 14.03 -9.19
C SER A 47 18.26 12.98 -10.31
N TRP A 48 19.41 12.60 -10.89
CA TRP A 48 19.46 11.66 -12.01
C TRP A 48 19.72 10.19 -11.65
N THR A 49 20.10 9.87 -10.41
CA THR A 49 20.39 8.49 -9.98
C THR A 49 19.22 7.77 -9.29
N ARG A 50 18.04 8.39 -9.19
CA ARG A 50 16.84 7.77 -8.58
C ARG A 50 15.93 7.03 -9.55
N ARG A 51 16.46 6.60 -10.70
CA ARG A 51 15.75 5.73 -11.62
C ARG A 51 16.62 4.53 -11.95
N LEU A 52 15.98 3.36 -11.93
CA LEU A 52 16.42 2.06 -12.47
C LEU A 52 17.09 1.08 -11.49
N TRP A 53 16.42 0.77 -10.40
CA TRP A 53 16.40 -0.61 -9.89
C TRP A 53 14.95 -1.11 -9.89
N ALA A 54 14.33 -1.15 -11.07
CA ALA A 54 13.29 -2.15 -11.27
C ALA A 54 14.06 -3.47 -11.42
N ALA A 55 14.18 -4.24 -10.34
CA ALA A 55 14.72 -5.59 -10.44
C ALA A 55 13.92 -6.31 -11.53
N THR A 56 14.57 -6.72 -12.60
CA THR A 56 13.93 -7.46 -13.68
C THR A 56 13.40 -8.75 -13.08
N ARG A 57 12.08 -8.88 -12.97
CA ARG A 57 11.44 -10.07 -12.42
C ARG A 57 11.73 -11.27 -13.32
N LYS A 58 11.95 -12.44 -12.72
CA LYS A 58 12.10 -13.72 -13.41
C LYS A 58 10.75 -14.13 -14.00
N VAL A 59 10.62 -14.03 -15.32
CA VAL A 59 9.42 -14.47 -16.04
C VAL A 59 9.33 -15.99 -15.99
N LEU A 60 8.20 -16.49 -15.48
CA LEU A 60 7.91 -17.91 -15.40
C LEU A 60 7.28 -18.40 -16.71
N ALA A 61 7.67 -19.59 -17.17
CA ALA A 61 7.07 -20.21 -18.34
C ALA A 61 5.71 -20.84 -17.96
N ALA A 62 4.76 -20.91 -18.90
CA ALA A 62 3.41 -21.45 -18.63
C ALA A 62 3.41 -22.85 -17.98
N GLY A 63 4.34 -23.72 -18.41
CA GLY A 63 4.50 -25.07 -17.89
C GLY A 63 5.37 -25.21 -16.65
N THR A 64 5.76 -24.12 -15.98
CA THR A 64 6.57 -24.19 -14.75
C THR A 64 5.85 -25.01 -13.68
N ASP A 65 6.59 -25.98 -13.12
CA ASP A 65 6.10 -26.79 -12.00
C ASP A 65 5.89 -25.92 -10.76
N ARG A 66 4.72 -26.04 -10.15
CA ARG A 66 4.37 -25.26 -8.95
C ARG A 66 5.23 -25.67 -7.76
N LYS A 67 5.67 -26.93 -7.69
CA LYS A 67 6.52 -27.40 -6.59
C LYS A 67 7.91 -26.76 -6.60
N SER A 68 8.43 -26.37 -7.77
CA SER A 68 9.72 -25.68 -7.83
C SER A 68 9.66 -24.23 -7.33
N LEU A 69 8.47 -23.68 -7.11
CA LEU A 69 8.27 -22.29 -6.69
C LEU A 69 8.13 -22.13 -5.16
N ILE A 70 8.01 -23.22 -4.41
CA ILE A 70 7.65 -23.16 -2.98
C ILE A 70 8.73 -22.51 -2.09
N HIS A 71 9.94 -22.32 -2.59
CA HIS A 71 11.05 -21.66 -1.88
C HIS A 71 11.49 -20.36 -2.54
N GLU A 72 10.81 -19.93 -3.60
CA GLU A 72 11.12 -18.69 -4.31
C GLU A 72 10.45 -17.50 -3.62
N ASP A 73 11.05 -16.32 -3.77
CA ASP A 73 10.44 -15.07 -3.31
C ASP A 73 9.41 -14.57 -4.35
N PRO A 74 8.11 -14.50 -4.01
CA PRO A 74 7.08 -14.04 -4.94
C PRO A 74 7.36 -12.65 -5.53
N ALA A 75 8.04 -11.76 -4.80
CA ALA A 75 8.36 -10.41 -5.28
C ALA A 75 9.33 -10.41 -6.47
N THR A 76 10.09 -11.49 -6.65
CA THR A 76 11.11 -11.61 -7.71
C THR A 76 10.57 -12.27 -8.98
N LEU A 77 9.35 -12.81 -8.97
CA LEU A 77 8.79 -13.62 -10.04
C LEU A 77 7.74 -12.87 -10.84
N ASP A 78 7.71 -13.03 -12.15
CA ASP A 78 6.60 -12.62 -13.00
C ASP A 78 5.81 -13.88 -13.42
N ALA A 79 4.61 -14.01 -12.85
CA ALA A 79 3.70 -15.12 -13.04
C ALA A 79 2.67 -14.90 -14.16
N SER A 80 2.77 -13.82 -14.93
CA SER A 80 1.78 -13.46 -15.95
C SER A 80 1.52 -14.54 -17.00
N SER A 81 2.53 -15.36 -17.29
CA SER A 81 2.44 -16.47 -18.26
C SER A 81 2.04 -17.80 -17.62
N LEU A 82 1.97 -17.91 -16.29
CA LEU A 82 1.55 -19.14 -15.61
C LEU A 82 0.07 -19.43 -15.88
N GLU A 83 -0.24 -20.71 -16.09
CA GLU A 83 -1.62 -21.16 -16.09
C GLU A 83 -2.22 -21.09 -14.69
N VAL A 84 -3.54 -20.92 -14.59
CA VAL A 84 -4.25 -20.98 -13.31
C VAL A 84 -4.25 -22.42 -12.78
N THR A 85 -3.89 -22.61 -11.52
CA THR A 85 -3.98 -23.92 -10.87
C THR A 85 -5.47 -24.29 -10.72
N PRO A 86 -5.91 -25.47 -11.15
CA PRO A 86 -7.28 -25.94 -10.94
C PRO A 86 -7.64 -26.03 -9.45
N LEU A 87 -8.89 -25.81 -9.06
CA LEU A 87 -9.28 -25.69 -7.64
C LEU A 87 -9.20 -27.01 -6.87
N GLU A 88 -9.34 -28.13 -7.57
CA GLU A 88 -9.10 -29.48 -7.07
C GLU A 88 -7.64 -29.68 -6.66
N ALA A 89 -6.71 -28.97 -7.30
CA ALA A 89 -5.28 -28.98 -6.98
C ALA A 89 -4.85 -27.78 -6.11
N PHE A 90 -5.78 -26.89 -5.73
CA PHE A 90 -5.48 -25.76 -4.84
C PHE A 90 -5.22 -26.25 -3.42
N GLU A 91 -3.96 -26.17 -3.01
CA GLU A 91 -3.53 -26.50 -1.66
C GLU A 91 -3.87 -25.38 -0.67
N THR A 92 -3.87 -25.69 0.62
CA THR A 92 -4.21 -24.72 1.68
C THR A 92 -3.46 -25.05 2.97
N MET A 93 -3.19 -24.02 3.77
CA MET A 93 -2.64 -24.13 5.12
C MET A 93 -3.46 -23.27 6.08
N GLY A 94 -3.45 -23.61 7.37
CA GLY A 94 -4.17 -22.90 8.43
C GLY A 94 -5.65 -23.31 8.50
N PRO A 95 -6.51 -22.52 9.15
CA PRO A 95 -7.91 -22.91 9.38
C PRO A 95 -8.67 -23.15 8.06
N THR A 96 -9.45 -24.24 7.98
CA THR A 96 -10.19 -24.66 6.76
C THR A 96 -11.66 -24.96 6.98
N ASP A 97 -12.09 -25.05 8.23
CA ASP A 97 -13.40 -25.52 8.69
C ASP A 97 -14.31 -24.39 9.18
N ARG A 98 -13.82 -23.14 9.19
CA ARG A 98 -14.60 -21.99 9.63
C ARG A 98 -15.78 -21.73 8.70
N VAL A 99 -16.97 -21.64 9.30
CA VAL A 99 -18.22 -21.27 8.62
C VAL A 99 -18.71 -19.96 9.22
N LEU A 100 -18.82 -18.94 8.38
CA LEU A 100 -19.32 -17.62 8.77
C LEU A 100 -20.74 -17.43 8.22
N ASP A 101 -21.65 -17.00 9.08
CA ASP A 101 -23.01 -16.65 8.69
C ASP A 101 -23.05 -15.23 8.12
N LEU A 102 -23.42 -15.09 6.85
CA LEU A 102 -23.48 -13.79 6.17
C LEU A 102 -24.58 -12.86 6.69
N ALA A 103 -25.60 -13.40 7.38
CA ALA A 103 -26.65 -12.57 7.96
C ALA A 103 -26.08 -11.68 9.09
N THR A 104 -25.14 -12.23 9.87
CA THR A 104 -24.53 -11.58 11.03
C THR A 104 -23.12 -11.06 10.76
N TRP A 105 -22.37 -11.69 9.86
CA TRP A 105 -21.01 -11.29 9.52
C TRP A 105 -20.95 -9.90 8.89
N ARG A 106 -19.93 -9.13 9.26
CA ARG A 106 -19.63 -7.81 8.68
C ARG A 106 -18.12 -7.67 8.45
N LEU A 107 -17.76 -6.79 7.52
CA LEU A 107 -16.42 -6.23 7.42
C LEU A 107 -16.39 -4.87 8.11
N ASP A 108 -15.68 -4.78 9.22
CA ASP A 108 -15.49 -3.52 9.94
C ASP A 108 -14.32 -2.73 9.36
N VAL A 109 -14.52 -1.44 9.11
CA VAL A 109 -13.48 -0.49 8.70
C VAL A 109 -13.24 0.49 9.85
N THR A 110 -12.06 0.43 10.46
CA THR A 110 -11.75 1.11 11.72
C THR A 110 -10.36 1.76 11.72
N GLY A 111 -9.94 2.30 12.87
CA GLY A 111 -8.64 2.95 13.05
C GLY A 111 -8.68 4.42 12.68
N GLN A 112 -7.68 4.89 11.94
CA GLN A 112 -7.51 6.29 11.52
C GLN A 112 -8.47 6.64 10.35
N VAL A 113 -9.77 6.62 10.63
CA VAL A 113 -10.85 6.91 9.69
C VAL A 113 -11.83 7.91 10.28
N GLY A 114 -12.31 8.85 9.47
CA GLY A 114 -13.30 9.84 9.91
C GLY A 114 -14.71 9.28 10.06
N THR A 115 -15.03 8.18 9.35
CA THR A 115 -16.33 7.52 9.42
C THR A 115 -16.11 6.01 9.48
N PRO A 116 -16.02 5.42 10.69
CA PRO A 116 -15.98 3.97 10.83
C PRO A 116 -17.21 3.33 10.19
N MET A 117 -17.03 2.18 9.53
CA MET A 117 -18.09 1.50 8.80
C MET A 117 -18.15 0.02 9.16
N SER A 118 -19.33 -0.60 9.01
CA SER A 118 -19.52 -2.04 9.12
C SER A 118 -20.36 -2.50 7.94
N LEU A 119 -19.74 -3.22 7.00
CA LEU A 119 -20.30 -3.51 5.68
C LEU A 119 -20.76 -4.96 5.58
N THR A 120 -21.91 -5.20 4.96
CA THR A 120 -22.40 -6.55 4.64
C THR A 120 -21.67 -7.15 3.44
N TYR A 121 -21.70 -8.47 3.32
CA TYR A 121 -21.13 -9.15 2.14
C TYR A 121 -21.76 -8.67 0.83
N ALA A 122 -23.08 -8.46 0.81
CA ALA A 122 -23.80 -7.96 -0.37
C ALA A 122 -23.38 -6.53 -0.78
N GLN A 123 -23.13 -5.64 0.18
CA GLN A 123 -22.61 -4.31 -0.10
C GLN A 123 -21.20 -4.37 -0.71
N LEU A 124 -20.37 -5.29 -0.23
CA LEU A 124 -18.98 -5.44 -0.68
C LEU A 124 -18.89 -6.03 -2.08
N THR A 125 -19.72 -7.03 -2.42
CA THR A 125 -19.74 -7.64 -3.77
C THR A 125 -20.42 -6.76 -4.81
N ALA A 126 -21.18 -5.73 -4.39
CA ALA A 126 -21.74 -4.71 -5.27
C ALA A 126 -20.74 -3.57 -5.61
N LEU A 127 -19.58 -3.50 -4.94
CA LEU A 127 -18.53 -2.53 -5.27
C LEU A 127 -17.92 -2.83 -6.65
N PRO A 128 -17.34 -1.82 -7.33
CA PRO A 128 -16.56 -2.05 -8.55
C PRO A 128 -15.49 -3.13 -8.32
N SER A 129 -15.59 -4.22 -9.09
CA SER A 129 -14.71 -5.36 -8.92
C SER A 129 -13.40 -5.17 -9.66
N LEU A 130 -12.34 -5.80 -9.14
CA LEU A 130 -11.10 -6.03 -9.87
C LEU A 130 -10.81 -7.54 -9.91
N GLU A 131 -10.10 -7.97 -10.96
CA GLU A 131 -9.69 -9.35 -11.15
C GLU A 131 -8.21 -9.41 -11.57
N ARG A 132 -7.46 -10.32 -10.93
CA ARG A 132 -6.02 -10.49 -11.14
C ARG A 132 -5.62 -11.96 -11.05
N ASN A 133 -4.73 -12.37 -11.94
CA ASN A 133 -4.02 -13.64 -11.81
C ASN A 133 -2.83 -13.41 -10.88
N VAL A 134 -2.84 -14.05 -9.70
CA VAL A 134 -1.80 -13.84 -8.68
C VAL A 134 -1.26 -15.17 -8.20
N LEU A 135 0.06 -15.27 -8.18
CA LEU A 135 0.78 -16.41 -7.63
C LEU A 135 0.89 -16.25 -6.12
N LEU A 136 0.30 -17.20 -5.40
CA LEU A 136 0.45 -17.33 -3.97
C LEU A 136 1.49 -18.41 -3.69
N ILE A 137 2.56 -18.05 -2.99
CA ILE A 137 3.58 -18.99 -2.50
C ILE A 137 3.46 -19.10 -0.99
N CYS A 138 3.18 -20.29 -0.48
CA CYS A 138 3.32 -20.62 0.94
C CYS A 138 4.67 -21.34 1.13
N PRO A 139 5.66 -20.69 1.77
CA PRO A 139 7.03 -21.19 1.82
C PRO A 139 7.13 -22.65 2.29
N GLY A 140 7.77 -23.48 1.48
CA GLY A 140 8.01 -24.89 1.75
C GLY A 140 6.77 -25.80 1.72
N VAL A 141 5.60 -25.29 1.32
CA VAL A 141 4.38 -26.09 1.31
C VAL A 141 3.74 -26.14 -0.07
N PHE A 142 3.37 -25.00 -0.65
CA PHE A 142 2.68 -25.00 -1.95
C PHE A 142 2.80 -23.67 -2.69
N ALA A 143 2.54 -23.72 -4.00
CA ALA A 143 2.36 -22.55 -4.85
C ALA A 143 1.06 -22.69 -5.66
N ASN A 144 0.13 -21.75 -5.49
CA ASN A 144 -1.14 -21.70 -6.20
C ASN A 144 -1.19 -20.46 -7.08
N HIS A 145 -1.41 -20.63 -8.37
CA HIS A 145 -1.71 -19.51 -9.26
C HIS A 145 -3.22 -19.40 -9.45
N GLY A 146 -3.83 -18.31 -9.00
CA GLY A 146 -5.28 -18.15 -9.01
C GLY A 146 -5.73 -16.92 -9.77
N ARG A 147 -6.89 -17.01 -10.43
CA ARG A 147 -7.63 -15.84 -10.91
C ARG A 147 -8.53 -15.33 -9.79
N TRP A 148 -8.06 -14.31 -9.08
CA TRP A 148 -8.72 -13.77 -7.91
C TRP A 148 -9.59 -12.59 -8.27
N LYS A 149 -10.85 -12.62 -7.85
CA LYS A 149 -11.80 -11.52 -8.05
C LYS A 149 -12.29 -10.97 -6.72
N GLY A 150 -12.31 -9.65 -6.63
CA GLY A 150 -12.49 -8.92 -5.40
C GLY A 150 -12.84 -7.46 -5.62
N PHE A 151 -12.56 -6.63 -4.63
CA PHE A 151 -12.67 -5.18 -4.71
C PHE A 151 -11.42 -4.50 -4.16
N SER A 152 -11.12 -3.30 -4.66
CA SER A 152 -10.04 -2.48 -4.12
C SER A 152 -10.41 -1.97 -2.73
N VAL A 153 -9.53 -2.18 -1.75
CA VAL A 153 -9.72 -1.69 -0.38
C VAL A 153 -9.70 -0.16 -0.35
N GLN A 154 -9.04 0.49 -1.30
CA GLN A 154 -9.08 1.94 -1.48
C GLN A 154 -10.50 2.49 -1.50
N ASN A 155 -11.44 1.81 -2.17
CA ASN A 155 -12.81 2.27 -2.33
C ASN A 155 -13.51 2.44 -0.97
N ILE A 156 -13.36 1.45 -0.08
CA ILE A 156 -13.97 1.50 1.25
C ILE A 156 -13.22 2.44 2.21
N LEU A 157 -11.89 2.57 2.05
CA LEU A 157 -11.11 3.54 2.85
C LEU A 157 -11.48 4.98 2.50
N GLN A 158 -11.67 5.29 1.21
CA GLN A 158 -12.12 6.60 0.76
C GLN A 158 -13.51 6.94 1.31
N GLN A 159 -14.46 6.00 1.26
CA GLN A 159 -15.79 6.15 1.87
C GLN A 159 -15.70 6.39 3.38
N ALA A 160 -14.81 5.67 4.07
CA ALA A 160 -14.55 5.84 5.50
C ALA A 160 -13.75 7.12 5.85
N ARG A 161 -13.33 7.92 4.85
CA ARG A 161 -12.52 9.13 5.04
C ARG A 161 -11.23 8.85 5.83
N PHE A 162 -10.44 7.89 5.36
CA PHE A 162 -9.15 7.55 6.00
C PHE A 162 -8.20 8.75 6.09
N ASP A 163 -7.41 8.81 7.17
CA ASP A 163 -6.36 9.82 7.35
C ASP A 163 -5.28 9.62 6.29
N ARG A 164 -5.00 10.68 5.50
CA ARG A 164 -3.95 10.66 4.46
C ARG A 164 -2.54 10.54 5.03
N ALA A 165 -2.35 10.80 6.32
CA ALA A 165 -1.10 10.58 7.04
C ALA A 165 -0.96 9.13 7.56
N ALA A 166 -1.96 8.28 7.41
CA ALA A 166 -1.83 6.85 7.70
C ALA A 166 -0.78 6.22 6.77
N THR A 167 -0.02 5.26 7.28
CA THR A 167 1.06 4.61 6.52
C THR A 167 0.84 3.10 6.36
N ARG A 168 -0.09 2.51 7.11
CA ARG A 168 -0.38 1.07 7.08
C ARG A 168 -1.87 0.77 7.15
N VAL A 169 -2.22 -0.41 6.65
CA VAL A 169 -3.55 -1.01 6.80
C VAL A 169 -3.38 -2.45 7.26
N THR A 170 -4.06 -2.80 8.33
CA THR A 170 -4.05 -4.15 8.90
C THR A 170 -5.37 -4.85 8.62
N PHE A 171 -5.27 -6.08 8.11
CA PHE A 171 -6.39 -6.97 7.87
C PHE A 171 -6.43 -8.01 8.98
N GLU A 172 -7.60 -8.20 9.58
CA GLU A 172 -7.77 -9.08 10.74
C GLU A 172 -8.88 -10.10 10.47
N GLU A 173 -8.61 -11.33 10.87
CA GLU A 173 -9.59 -12.37 11.09
C GLU A 173 -10.18 -12.24 12.50
N ALA A 174 -11.48 -12.49 12.65
CA ALA A 174 -12.14 -12.49 13.95
C ALA A 174 -11.46 -13.46 14.93
N GLY A 175 -10.89 -12.92 16.02
CA GLY A 175 -10.24 -13.68 17.08
C GLY A 175 -9.02 -14.48 16.64
N GLY A 176 -8.37 -14.07 15.54
CA GLY A 176 -7.35 -14.88 14.88
C GLY A 176 -6.18 -14.07 14.34
N LYS A 177 -5.80 -14.42 13.11
CA LYS A 177 -4.61 -13.91 12.44
C LYS A 177 -4.81 -12.48 11.95
N SER A 178 -3.73 -11.71 11.93
CA SER A 178 -3.67 -10.42 11.25
C SER A 178 -2.41 -10.30 10.38
N ALA A 179 -2.49 -9.42 9.37
CA ALA A 179 -1.35 -9.01 8.57
C ALA A 179 -1.49 -7.53 8.21
N SER A 180 -0.38 -6.82 8.24
CA SER A 180 -0.33 -5.38 8.02
C SER A 180 0.48 -5.08 6.77
N TYR A 181 -0.01 -4.17 5.92
CA TYR A 181 0.62 -3.81 4.66
C TYR A 181 0.86 -2.31 4.59
N PRO A 182 1.90 -1.85 3.84
CA PRO A 182 2.04 -0.44 3.49
C PRO A 182 0.76 0.06 2.81
N ILE A 183 0.29 1.25 3.22
CA ILE A 183 -0.94 1.81 2.65
C ILE A 183 -0.83 2.03 1.14
N ALA A 184 0.38 2.30 0.63
CA ALA A 184 0.62 2.48 -0.81
C ALA A 184 0.29 1.21 -1.62
N ASP A 185 0.60 0.02 -1.10
CA ASP A 185 0.31 -1.25 -1.75
C ASP A 185 -1.20 -1.55 -1.73
N VAL A 186 -1.88 -1.14 -0.66
CA VAL A 186 -3.34 -1.26 -0.54
C VAL A 186 -4.06 -0.29 -1.46
N LEU A 187 -3.56 0.95 -1.58
CA LEU A 187 -4.14 1.98 -2.44
C LEU A 187 -3.89 1.73 -3.93
N SER A 188 -2.81 1.05 -4.29
CA SER A 188 -2.52 0.66 -5.69
C SER A 188 -3.31 -0.56 -6.16
N GLY A 189 -3.96 -1.28 -5.23
CA GLY A 189 -4.64 -2.54 -5.53
C GLY A 189 -3.71 -3.76 -5.58
N LYS A 190 -2.42 -3.60 -5.29
CA LYS A 190 -1.47 -4.70 -5.08
C LYS A 190 -1.91 -5.61 -3.93
N VAL A 191 -2.53 -5.01 -2.91
CA VAL A 191 -3.21 -5.72 -1.82
C VAL A 191 -4.70 -5.40 -1.86
N PHE A 192 -5.54 -6.42 -2.00
CA PHE A 192 -6.99 -6.28 -2.10
C PHE A 192 -7.73 -7.43 -1.39
N LEU A 193 -9.05 -7.31 -1.28
CA LEU A 193 -9.90 -8.36 -0.70
C LEU A 193 -10.66 -9.09 -1.80
N ALA A 194 -10.40 -10.40 -1.93
CA ALA A 194 -11.08 -11.28 -2.86
C ALA A 194 -12.28 -11.95 -2.20
N TYR A 195 -13.34 -12.15 -2.98
CA TYR A 195 -14.52 -12.95 -2.65
C TYR A 195 -14.74 -14.11 -3.63
N GLN A 196 -13.95 -14.19 -4.70
CA GLN A 196 -13.97 -15.24 -5.71
C GLN A 196 -12.55 -15.68 -6.10
N VAL A 197 -12.41 -16.94 -6.51
CA VAL A 197 -11.20 -17.50 -7.11
C VAL A 197 -11.58 -18.43 -8.25
N ASN A 198 -10.87 -18.34 -9.38
CA ASN A 198 -11.10 -19.13 -10.59
C ASN A 198 -12.55 -19.11 -11.08
N GLY A 199 -13.24 -17.97 -10.90
CA GLY A 199 -14.62 -17.77 -11.36
C GLY A 199 -15.72 -18.31 -10.43
N VAL A 200 -15.38 -18.91 -9.29
CA VAL A 200 -16.35 -19.37 -8.27
C VAL A 200 -16.18 -18.62 -6.96
N PRO A 201 -17.24 -18.51 -6.11
CA PRO A 201 -17.08 -17.99 -4.75
C PRO A 201 -15.95 -18.71 -4.02
N LEU A 202 -15.21 -17.99 -3.16
CA LEU A 202 -14.14 -18.61 -2.39
C LEU A 202 -14.65 -19.90 -1.71
N PRO A 203 -13.99 -21.05 -1.91
CA PRO A 203 -14.30 -22.22 -1.10
C PRO A 203 -14.06 -21.91 0.38
N LYS A 204 -14.84 -22.48 1.29
CA LYS A 204 -14.72 -22.26 2.74
C LYS A 204 -13.27 -22.42 3.21
N LYS A 205 -12.61 -23.52 2.82
CA LYS A 205 -11.19 -23.80 3.13
C LYS A 205 -10.19 -22.72 2.71
N HIS A 206 -10.56 -21.89 1.74
CA HIS A 206 -9.74 -20.80 1.22
C HIS A 206 -10.14 -19.42 1.75
N GLY A 207 -11.02 -19.33 2.76
CA GLY A 207 -11.25 -18.09 3.49
C GLY A 207 -12.54 -17.35 3.15
N PHE A 208 -13.59 -18.03 2.68
CA PHE A 208 -14.90 -17.42 2.50
C PHE A 208 -15.38 -16.73 3.80
N PRO A 209 -15.89 -15.49 3.77
CA PRO A 209 -16.33 -14.75 2.59
C PRO A 209 -15.26 -13.87 1.93
N LEU A 210 -14.21 -13.48 2.67
CA LEU A 210 -13.16 -12.60 2.19
C LEU A 210 -11.77 -13.10 2.58
N ARG A 211 -10.86 -13.01 1.62
CA ARG A 211 -9.44 -13.30 1.78
C ARG A 211 -8.60 -12.14 1.25
N VAL A 212 -7.51 -11.83 1.94
CA VAL A 212 -6.46 -10.95 1.40
C VAL A 212 -5.77 -11.61 0.23
N VAL A 213 -5.69 -10.89 -0.89
CA VAL A 213 -4.80 -11.17 -2.00
C VAL A 213 -3.73 -10.08 -2.02
N ALA A 214 -2.47 -10.48 -1.94
CA ALA A 214 -1.34 -9.56 -1.80
C ALA A 214 -0.22 -9.99 -2.75
N GLU A 215 -0.16 -9.37 -3.93
CA GLU A 215 0.89 -9.61 -4.92
C GLU A 215 2.26 -9.31 -4.30
N ASP A 216 3.27 -10.13 -4.60
CA ASP A 216 4.65 -10.01 -4.08
C ASP A 216 4.81 -10.33 -2.59
N TYR A 217 3.76 -10.73 -1.89
CA TYR A 217 3.82 -11.14 -0.48
C TYR A 217 3.66 -12.65 -0.35
N TYR A 218 4.29 -13.23 0.67
CA TYR A 218 4.12 -14.65 0.96
C TYR A 218 2.68 -14.95 1.37
N GLY A 219 2.19 -16.14 1.01
CA GLY A 219 0.84 -16.62 1.33
C GLY A 219 0.57 -16.74 2.83
N ALA A 220 1.62 -16.71 3.65
CA ALA A 220 1.51 -16.58 5.11
C ALA A 220 0.91 -15.22 5.54
N GLU A 221 0.97 -14.17 4.72
CA GLU A 221 0.39 -12.86 5.06
C GLU A 221 -1.06 -12.73 4.55
N TRP A 222 -1.50 -13.65 3.69
CA TRP A 222 -2.82 -13.62 3.07
C TRP A 222 -3.89 -14.14 4.04
N VAL A 223 -4.38 -13.24 4.89
CA VAL A 223 -5.39 -13.52 5.91
C VAL A 223 -6.67 -14.05 5.26
N LYS A 224 -7.17 -15.16 5.80
CA LYS A 224 -8.46 -15.78 5.45
C LYS A 224 -9.55 -15.30 6.41
N TYR A 225 -10.82 -15.36 5.99
CA TYR A 225 -11.96 -15.05 6.85
C TYR A 225 -11.90 -13.63 7.43
N VAL A 226 -11.43 -12.67 6.62
CA VAL A 226 -11.20 -11.29 7.04
C VAL A 226 -12.52 -10.71 7.55
N SER A 227 -12.52 -10.09 8.72
CA SER A 227 -13.68 -9.42 9.32
C SER A 227 -13.39 -7.96 9.69
N ARG A 228 -12.14 -7.52 9.65
CA ARG A 228 -11.78 -6.12 9.91
C ARG A 228 -10.63 -5.62 9.05
N VAL A 229 -10.73 -4.36 8.64
CA VAL A 229 -9.69 -3.54 8.02
C VAL A 229 -9.43 -2.35 8.93
N ARG A 230 -8.21 -2.21 9.43
CA ARG A 230 -7.82 -1.16 10.39
C ARG A 230 -6.75 -0.28 9.81
N VAL A 231 -7.00 1.03 9.75
CA VAL A 231 -6.04 2.03 9.23
C VAL A 231 -5.16 2.53 10.37
N GLU A 232 -3.85 2.60 10.16
CA GLU A 232 -2.87 2.92 11.21
C GLU A 232 -1.84 3.98 10.78
N LYS A 233 -1.35 4.74 11.77
CA LYS A 233 -0.11 5.50 11.66
C LYS A 233 1.04 4.57 12.07
N GLY A 234 2.06 4.50 11.23
CA GLY A 234 3.30 3.78 11.51
C GLY A 234 4.32 4.64 12.22
#